data_AF-A0AAV8PJG9-F1
#
_entry.id   AF-A0AAV8PJG9-F1
#
_cell.length_a   1.000
_cell.length_b   1.000
_cell.length_c   1.000
_cell.angle_alpha   90.00
_cell.angle_beta   90.00
_cell.angle_gamma   90.00
#
_symmetry.space_group_name_H-M   'P 1'
#
loop_
_entity.id
_entity.type
_entity.pdbx_description
1 polymer ?
#
loop_
_entity_poly.entity_id
_entity_poly.type
_entity_poly.pdbx_seq_one_letter_code
_entity_poly.pdbx_strand_id
1 'polypeptide(L)'
;MERFTEALHYYSTMFDSLEGGASAAEAACGGGRRDQALSEVYLGRQICNVVSCEGVERTERHEALAQWRVRMGRAGFDPVAIGSNAFKQASMLLALFAGGDGYRVEEKEGCLTLGWHTRPLIATSAWCVAGGDPIAAAAAAR
;
A
#
# COMPACT_ATOMS: atom_id res chain seq x y z
N MET A 1 -21.54 -0.08 11.04
CA MET A 1 -21.80 -0.75 9.75
C MET A 1 -20.83 -0.32 8.67
N GLU A 2 -20.57 0.98 8.48
CA GLU A 2 -19.59 1.46 7.47
C GLU A 2 -18.22 0.78 7.55
N ARG A 3 -17.66 0.63 8.76
CA ARG A 3 -16.38 -0.07 8.99
C ARG A 3 -16.33 -1.48 8.42
N PHE A 4 -17.41 -2.25 8.61
CA PHE A 4 -17.47 -3.63 8.13
C PHE A 4 -17.53 -3.66 6.60
N THR A 5 -18.36 -2.80 5.99
CA THR A 5 -18.50 -2.72 4.54
C THR A 5 -17.21 -2.25 3.87
N GLU A 6 -16.54 -1.25 4.42
CA GLU A 6 -15.24 -0.77 3.93
C GLU A 6 -14.16 -1.84 4.05
N ALA A 7 -14.07 -2.50 5.21
CA ALA A 7 -13.13 -3.61 5.42
C ALA A 7 -13.42 -4.76 4.45
N LEU A 8 -14.68 -5.17 4.31
CA LEU A 8 -15.08 -6.22 3.38
C LEU A 8 -14.65 -5.88 1.95
N HIS A 9 -14.96 -4.68 1.47
CA HIS A 9 -14.56 -4.26 0.12
C HIS A 9 -13.03 -4.21 -0.05
N TYR A 10 -12.31 -3.70 0.95
CA TYR A 10 -10.84 -3.63 0.92
C TYR A 10 -10.22 -5.03 0.90
N TYR A 11 -10.60 -5.90 1.84
CA TYR A 11 -10.05 -7.24 1.95
C TYR A 11 -10.46 -8.13 0.78
N SER A 12 -11.69 -8.05 0.26
CA SER A 12 -12.06 -8.73 -0.98
C SER A 12 -11.14 -8.34 -2.13
N THR A 13 -10.87 -7.03 -2.30
CA THR A 13 -9.95 -6.55 -3.34
C THR A 13 -8.51 -7.06 -3.11
N MET A 14 -8.06 -7.14 -1.86
CA MET A 14 -6.75 -7.69 -1.51
C MET A 14 -6.65 -9.18 -1.86
N PHE A 15 -7.66 -9.99 -1.50
CA PHE A 15 -7.71 -11.42 -1.82
C PHE A 15 -7.76 -11.66 -3.33
N ASP A 16 -8.61 -10.93 -4.06
CA ASP A 16 -8.67 -10.99 -5.53
C ASP A 16 -7.28 -10.70 -6.15
N SER A 17 -6.56 -9.71 -5.59
CA SER A 17 -5.21 -9.37 -6.05
C SER A 17 -4.17 -10.46 -5.77
N LEU A 18 -4.28 -11.14 -4.62
CA LEU A 18 -3.40 -12.23 -4.26
C LEU A 18 -3.63 -13.46 -5.13
N GLU A 19 -4.89 -13.79 -5.43
CA GLU A 19 -5.23 -14.89 -6.34
C GLU A 19 -4.75 -14.60 -7.77
N GLY A 20 -4.97 -13.38 -8.26
CA GLY A 20 -4.45 -12.96 -9.57
C GLY A 20 -2.92 -12.97 -9.64
N GLY A 21 -2.25 -12.47 -8.60
CA GLY A 21 -0.79 -12.42 -8.50
C GLY A 21 -0.10 -13.76 -8.25
N ALA A 22 -0.76 -14.70 -7.56
CA ALA A 22 -0.21 -16.02 -7.24
C ALA A 22 0.13 -16.81 -8.52
N SER A 23 -0.70 -16.70 -9.55
CA SER A 23 -0.46 -17.36 -10.85
C SER A 23 0.84 -16.89 -11.52
N ALA A 24 1.15 -15.59 -11.42
CA ALA A 24 2.36 -15.00 -11.97
C ALA A 24 3.60 -15.28 -11.09
N ALA A 25 3.44 -15.27 -9.77
CA ALA A 25 4.51 -15.57 -8.82
C ALA A 25 4.93 -17.06 -8.83
N GLU A 26 3.99 -17.99 -9.00
CA GLU A 26 4.30 -19.41 -9.17
C GLU A 26 5.10 -19.67 -10.44
N ALA A 27 4.75 -19.00 -11.55
CA ALA A 27 5.50 -19.08 -12.81
C ALA A 27 6.90 -18.45 -12.71
N ALA A 28 7.07 -17.38 -11.93
CA ALA A 28 8.33 -16.64 -11.81
C ALA A 28 9.31 -17.21 -10.77
N CYS A 29 8.83 -17.75 -9.64
CA CYS A 29 9.67 -18.03 -8.47
C CYS A 29 9.40 -19.38 -7.77
N GLY A 30 8.44 -20.20 -8.24
CA GLY A 30 8.26 -21.59 -7.79
C GLY A 30 7.83 -21.81 -6.32
N GLY A 31 7.45 -20.75 -5.59
CA GLY A 31 7.15 -20.78 -4.14
C GLY A 31 5.72 -20.45 -3.71
N GLY A 32 4.78 -20.20 -4.64
CA GLY A 32 3.54 -19.45 -4.37
C GLY A 32 2.59 -19.99 -3.29
N ARG A 33 2.41 -21.31 -3.17
CA ARG A 33 1.42 -21.88 -2.23
C ARG A 33 1.70 -21.66 -0.74
N ARG A 34 2.97 -21.61 -0.32
CA ARG A 34 3.31 -21.40 1.10
C ARG A 34 3.12 -19.94 1.50
N ASP A 35 3.50 -19.02 0.61
CA ASP A 35 3.40 -17.59 0.84
C ASP A 35 1.93 -17.13 0.84
N GLN A 36 1.09 -17.75 0.01
CA GLN A 36 -0.35 -17.55 0.03
C GLN A 36 -0.95 -17.88 1.40
N ALA A 37 -0.72 -19.09 1.93
CA ALA A 37 -1.28 -19.51 3.22
C ALA A 37 -0.86 -18.60 4.40
N LEU A 38 0.38 -18.11 4.40
CA LEU A 38 0.85 -17.15 5.42
C LEU A 38 0.13 -15.80 5.29
N SER A 39 -0.09 -15.35 4.05
CA SER A 39 -0.81 -14.11 3.76
C SER A 39 -2.27 -14.20 4.22
N GLU A 40 -2.95 -15.32 3.98
CA GLU A 40 -4.33 -15.53 4.43
C GLU A 40 -4.46 -15.47 5.96
N VAL A 41 -3.54 -16.12 6.69
CA VAL A 41 -3.52 -16.10 8.16
C VAL A 41 -3.29 -14.68 8.69
N TYR A 42 -2.38 -13.93 8.06
CA TYR A 42 -2.10 -12.54 8.44
C TYR A 42 -3.31 -11.63 8.20
N LEU A 43 -3.90 -11.69 7.00
CA LEU A 43 -5.09 -10.90 6.65
C LEU A 43 -6.29 -11.26 7.53
N GLY A 44 -6.49 -12.54 7.84
CA GLY A 44 -7.53 -13.00 8.76
C GLY A 44 -7.42 -12.36 10.13
N ARG A 45 -6.19 -12.23 10.66
CA ARG A 45 -5.95 -11.53 11.94
C ARG A 45 -6.30 -10.04 11.85
N GLN A 46 -5.96 -9.37 10.76
CA GLN A 46 -6.30 -7.96 10.58
C GLN A 46 -7.82 -7.76 10.45
N ILE A 47 -8.52 -8.60 9.68
CA ILE A 47 -9.99 -8.59 9.56
C ILE A 47 -10.63 -8.74 10.94
N CYS A 48 -10.19 -9.72 11.73
CA CYS A 48 -10.67 -9.90 13.10
C CYS A 48 -10.46 -8.64 13.94
N ASN A 49 -9.29 -8.00 13.87
CA ASN A 49 -9.03 -6.78 14.64
C ASN A 49 -9.92 -5.61 14.20
N VAL A 50 -10.15 -5.43 12.89
CA VAL A 50 -11.00 -4.35 12.36
C VAL A 50 -12.47 -4.54 12.72
N VAL A 51 -12.98 -5.79 12.70
CA VAL A 51 -14.41 -6.09 12.88
C VAL A 51 -14.80 -6.30 14.34
N SER A 52 -13.95 -6.95 15.13
CA SER A 52 -14.30 -7.41 16.49
C SER A 52 -13.69 -6.57 17.63
N CYS A 53 -12.60 -5.83 17.38
CA CYS A 53 -11.96 -5.03 18.42
C CYS A 53 -12.45 -3.58 18.41
N GLU A 54 -12.63 -3.00 19.60
CA GLU A 54 -13.04 -1.61 19.81
C GLU A 54 -12.03 -0.89 20.71
N GLY A 55 -12.03 0.45 20.71
CA GLY A 55 -11.17 1.24 21.60
C GLY A 55 -9.67 1.02 21.38
N VAL A 56 -8.93 0.77 22.46
CA VAL A 56 -7.46 0.60 22.46
C VAL A 56 -7.01 -0.75 21.88
N GLU A 57 -7.88 -1.76 21.91
CA GLU A 57 -7.60 -3.10 21.37
C GLU A 57 -7.62 -3.11 19.83
N ARG A 58 -8.19 -2.08 19.21
CA ARG A 58 -8.22 -1.90 17.76
C ARG A 58 -6.97 -1.19 17.27
N THR A 59 -5.99 -1.99 16.85
CA THR A 59 -4.70 -1.55 16.32
C THR A 59 -4.76 -1.29 14.81
N GLU A 60 -5.56 -2.05 14.08
CA GLU A 60 -5.72 -1.89 12.64
C GLU A 60 -6.70 -0.74 12.33
N ARG A 61 -6.12 0.41 11.99
CA ARG A 61 -6.85 1.65 11.66
C ARG A 61 -6.38 2.17 10.32
N HIS A 62 -6.80 1.50 9.25
CA HIS A 62 -6.56 1.97 7.90
C HIS A 62 -7.26 3.30 7.69
N GLU A 63 -6.50 4.27 7.20
CA GLU A 63 -6.99 5.61 6.87
C GLU A 63 -6.51 5.96 5.47
N ALA A 64 -7.34 6.72 4.74
CA ALA A 64 -6.98 7.20 3.42
C ALA A 64 -5.71 8.07 3.48
N LEU A 65 -4.93 8.06 2.39
CA LEU A 65 -3.72 8.88 2.27
C LEU A 65 -3.98 10.36 2.61
N ALA A 66 -5.14 10.91 2.22
CA ALA A 66 -5.52 12.28 2.56
C ALA A 66 -5.55 12.56 4.07
N GLN A 67 -6.01 11.62 4.90
CA GLN A 67 -6.01 11.75 6.36
C GLN A 67 -4.58 11.71 6.90
N TRP A 68 -3.74 10.83 6.36
CA TRP A 68 -2.31 10.80 6.68
C TRP A 68 -1.62 12.12 6.32
N ARG A 69 -1.95 12.75 5.18
CA ARG A 69 -1.39 14.06 4.81
C ARG A 69 -1.73 15.14 5.83
N VAL A 70 -2.98 15.18 6.30
CA VAL A 70 -3.39 16.12 7.36
C VAL A 70 -2.64 15.87 8.66
N ARG A 71 -2.43 14.61 9.03
CA ARG A 71 -1.68 14.24 10.25
C ARG A 71 -0.22 14.63 10.18
N MET A 72 0.45 14.31 9.07
CA MET A 72 1.86 14.63 8.87
C MET A 72 2.07 16.15 8.82
N GLY A 73 1.20 16.89 8.12
CA GLY A 73 1.23 18.35 8.13
C GLY A 73 1.06 18.96 9.52
N ARG A 74 0.13 18.45 10.33
CA ARG A 74 -0.04 18.86 11.74
C ARG A 74 1.17 18.53 12.62
N ALA A 75 1.93 17.50 12.26
CA ALA A 75 3.16 17.12 12.95
C ALA A 75 4.40 17.89 12.44
N GLY A 76 4.24 18.85 11.52
CA GLY A 76 5.34 19.67 11.00
C GLY A 76 6.16 19.00 9.89
N PHE A 77 5.56 18.09 9.13
CA PHE A 77 6.19 17.49 7.95
C PHE A 77 5.62 18.04 6.65
N ASP A 78 6.49 18.29 5.68
CA ASP A 78 6.13 18.67 4.32
C ASP A 78 6.21 17.45 3.39
N PRO A 79 5.23 17.26 2.47
CA PRO A 79 5.26 16.18 1.52
C PRO A 79 6.37 16.38 0.49
N VAL A 80 7.13 15.31 0.22
CA VAL A 80 8.18 15.27 -0.80
C VAL A 80 7.73 14.35 -1.92
N ALA A 81 7.92 14.79 -3.17
CA ALA A 81 7.65 13.94 -4.32
C ALA A 81 8.68 12.80 -4.37
N ILE A 82 8.21 11.55 -4.37
CA ILE A 82 9.06 10.35 -4.47
C ILE A 82 9.85 10.35 -5.80
N GLY A 83 9.33 11.05 -6.82
CA GLY A 83 9.99 11.28 -8.09
C GLY A 83 9.70 10.18 -9.11
N SER A 84 9.86 10.54 -10.39
CA SER A 84 9.47 9.69 -11.53
C SER A 84 10.28 8.40 -11.67
N ASN A 85 11.46 8.31 -11.04
CA ASN A 85 12.26 7.08 -11.06
C ASN A 85 11.61 5.97 -10.25
N ALA A 86 11.04 6.28 -9.10
CA ALA A 86 10.35 5.29 -8.28
C ALA A 86 9.08 4.79 -8.98
N PHE A 87 8.34 5.67 -9.66
CA PHE A 87 7.21 5.28 -10.51
C PHE A 87 7.66 4.26 -11.57
N LYS A 88 8.72 4.57 -12.33
CA LYS A 88 9.26 3.68 -13.38
C LYS A 88 9.71 2.33 -12.82
N GLN A 89 10.39 2.32 -11.67
CA GLN A 89 10.81 1.09 -11.01
C GLN A 89 9.60 0.25 -10.57
N ALA A 90 8.59 0.87 -9.96
CA ALA A 90 7.38 0.19 -9.55
C ALA A 90 6.61 -0.38 -10.76
N SER A 91 6.49 0.38 -11.85
CA SER A 91 5.88 -0.10 -13.10
C SER A 91 6.64 -1.27 -13.71
N MET A 92 7.98 -1.24 -13.66
CA MET A 92 8.82 -2.33 -14.16
C MET A 92 8.63 -3.61 -13.32
N LEU A 93 8.59 -3.50 -12.00
CA LEU A 93 8.32 -4.63 -11.12
C LEU A 93 6.96 -5.26 -11.41
N LEU A 94 5.92 -4.44 -11.61
CA LEU A 94 4.61 -4.97 -12.01
C LEU A 94 4.65 -5.69 -13.36
N ALA A 95 5.37 -5.16 -14.35
CA ALA A 95 5.50 -5.82 -15.64
C ALA A 95 6.22 -7.17 -15.54
N LEU A 96 7.21 -7.29 -14.65
CA LEU A 96 8.00 -8.51 -14.47
C LEU A 96 7.26 -9.59 -13.66
N PHE A 97 6.55 -9.19 -12.60
CA PHE A 97 6.01 -10.11 -11.61
C PHE A 97 4.49 -10.26 -11.62
N ALA A 98 3.75 -9.28 -12.14
CA ALA A 98 2.27 -9.32 -12.16
C ALA A 98 1.69 -9.63 -13.55
N GLY A 99 2.53 -9.89 -14.56
CA GLY A 99 2.08 -10.27 -15.91
C GLY A 99 1.19 -9.25 -16.63
N GLY A 100 1.02 -8.05 -16.06
CA GLY A 100 0.18 -6.99 -16.58
C GLY A 100 -1.31 -7.11 -16.26
N ASP A 101 -1.75 -8.10 -15.46
CA ASP A 101 -3.17 -8.23 -15.11
C ASP A 101 -3.46 -7.73 -13.68
N GLY A 102 -4.52 -6.94 -13.57
CA GLY A 102 -5.06 -6.36 -12.34
C GLY A 102 -4.20 -5.29 -11.64
N TYR A 103 -2.91 -5.51 -11.34
CA TYR A 103 -2.10 -4.54 -10.59
C TYR A 103 -1.74 -3.30 -11.42
N ARG A 104 -1.87 -2.12 -10.79
CA ARG A 104 -1.52 -0.81 -11.38
C ARG A 104 -0.84 0.08 -10.36
N VAL A 105 0.06 0.93 -10.83
CA VAL A 105 0.67 2.00 -10.01
C VAL A 105 0.24 3.34 -10.58
N GLU A 106 -0.22 4.22 -9.69
CA GLU A 106 -0.61 5.60 -10.02
C GLU A 106 0.25 6.57 -9.22
N GLU A 107 0.69 7.66 -9.87
CA GLU A 107 1.33 8.78 -9.20
C GLU A 107 0.30 9.91 -9.00
N LYS A 108 0.06 10.30 -7.75
CA LYS A 108 -0.84 11.40 -7.42
C LYS A 108 -0.25 12.23 -6.29
N GLU A 109 -0.16 13.54 -6.51
CA GLU A 109 0.33 14.52 -5.51
C GLU A 109 1.69 14.15 -4.90
N GLY A 110 2.62 13.64 -5.73
CA GLY A 110 3.96 13.21 -5.34
C GLY A 110 4.03 11.86 -4.60
N CYS A 111 2.89 11.19 -4.44
CA CYS A 111 2.77 9.88 -3.80
C CYS A 111 2.52 8.80 -4.85
N LEU A 112 2.96 7.57 -4.55
CA LEU A 112 2.70 6.39 -5.37
C LEU A 112 1.59 5.56 -4.74
N THR A 113 0.62 5.13 -5.53
CA THR A 113 -0.46 4.24 -5.06
C THR A 113 -0.46 2.98 -5.89
N LEU A 114 -0.25 1.83 -5.24
CA LEU A 114 -0.50 0.52 -5.80
C LEU A 114 -1.99 0.21 -5.68
N GLY A 115 -2.62 -0.17 -6.78
CA GLY A 115 -4.01 -0.57 -6.85
C GLY A 115 -4.21 -1.90 -7.55
N TRP A 116 -5.38 -2.49 -7.32
CA TRP A 116 -5.91 -3.62 -8.07
C TRP A 116 -7.13 -3.16 -8.86
N HIS A 117 -7.03 -3.26 -10.19
CA HIS A 117 -7.91 -2.62 -11.16
C HIS A 117 -8.06 -1.12 -10.89
N THR A 118 -9.23 -0.68 -10.43
CA THR A 118 -9.55 0.73 -10.12
C THR A 118 -9.56 1.02 -8.62
N ARG A 119 -9.15 0.06 -7.79
CA ARG A 119 -9.23 0.15 -6.33
C ARG A 119 -7.84 0.32 -5.72
N PRO A 120 -7.59 1.37 -4.94
CA PRO A 120 -6.30 1.56 -4.28
C PRO A 120 -6.12 0.54 -3.16
N LEU A 121 -4.91 -0.02 -3.06
CA LEU A 121 -4.53 -0.98 -2.02
C LEU A 121 -3.54 -0.34 -1.06
N ILE A 122 -2.38 0.08 -1.57
CA ILE A 122 -1.27 0.59 -0.75
C ILE A 122 -0.82 1.94 -1.29
N ALA A 123 -0.72 2.93 -0.42
CA ALA A 123 -0.16 4.24 -0.75
C ALA A 123 1.23 4.41 -0.11
N THR A 124 2.15 4.97 -0.87
CA THR A 124 3.52 5.31 -0.46
C THR A 124 3.71 6.80 -0.62
N SER A 125 4.20 7.47 0.43
CA SER A 125 4.45 8.91 0.47
C SER A 125 5.79 9.18 1.14
N ALA A 126 6.47 10.24 0.73
CA ALA A 126 7.70 10.72 1.36
C ALA A 126 7.47 12.07 2.03
N TRP A 127 8.19 12.31 3.12
CA TRP A 127 8.00 13.45 4.01
C TRP A 127 9.35 13.96 4.51
N CYS A 128 9.51 15.28 4.61
CA CYS A 128 10.66 15.90 5.27
C CYS A 128 10.20 16.84 6.39
N VAL A 129 11.08 17.15 7.33
CA VAL A 129 10.77 18.12 8.39
C VAL A 129 10.59 19.50 7.77
N ALA A 130 9.49 20.19 8.09
CA ALA A 130 9.22 21.52 7.59
C ALA A 130 10.32 22.49 8.02
N GLY A 131 10.93 23.17 7.04
CA GLY A 131 12.07 24.08 7.24
C GLY A 131 13.46 23.44 7.23
N GLY A 132 13.57 22.12 7.01
CA GLY A 132 14.83 21.46 6.66
C GLY A 132 15.10 21.54 5.16
N ASP A 133 16.31 21.89 4.76
CA ASP A 133 16.69 22.08 3.35
C ASP A 133 16.42 20.79 2.55
N PRO A 134 15.49 20.78 1.57
CA PRO A 134 15.05 19.55 0.88
C PRO A 134 16.21 18.85 0.13
N ILE A 135 17.21 19.63 -0.27
CA ILE A 135 18.40 19.16 -1.00
C ILE A 135 19.30 18.30 -0.09
N ALA A 136 19.37 18.61 1.22
CA ALA A 136 20.16 17.84 2.18
C ALA A 136 19.51 16.48 2.50
N ALA A 137 18.18 16.42 2.57
CA ALA A 137 17.45 15.16 2.81
C ALA A 137 17.58 14.18 1.64
N ALA A 138 17.58 14.66 0.40
CA ALA A 138 17.81 13.83 -0.79
C ALA A 138 19.27 13.35 -0.92
N ALA A 139 20.24 14.10 -0.39
CA ALA A 139 21.65 13.73 -0.38
C ALA A 139 21.99 12.68 0.71
N ALA A 140 21.26 12.67 1.83
CA ALA A 140 21.47 11.71 2.92
C ALA A 140 20.90 10.30 2.63
N ALA A 141 20.12 10.13 1.56
CA ALA A 141 19.48 8.87 1.18
C ALA A 141 20.23 8.08 0.08
N ARG A 142 21.52 8.39 -0.17
CA ARG A 142 22.42 7.67 -1.08
C ARG A 142 23.55 7.01 -0.32
#